data_AF-A0A6P0TFR8-F1
#
_entry.id   AF-A0A6P0TFR8-F1
#
_cell.length_a   1.000
_cell.length_b   1.000
_cell.length_c   1.000
_cell.angle_alpha   90.00
_cell.angle_beta   90.00
_cell.angle_gamma   90.00
#
_symmetry.space_group_name_H-M   'P 1'
#
loop_
_entity.id
_entity.type
_entity.pdbx_description
1 polymer ?
#
loop_
_entity_poly.entity_id
_entity_poly.type
_entity_poly.pdbx_seq_one_letter_code
_entity_poly.pdbx_strand_id
1 'polypeptide(L)'
;MAPHPSLWFNSLGMLQPSEVEQTEPVSSRPQPKLNPPSAVTSLPWRQMFSCQWVEFLVKRRSSDWASGWDQQKWSWWSYRASLHVLTGYGSDPLGTAELYAFLLGAGNDVSTVSTCLSNLCTLGWSFATTPAHRRLSNVWLRLYHAYHRGRHSWFDLRYWQPQSLEDLPLEYIRRWFRISD
;
A
#
# COMPACT_ATOMS: atom_id res chain seq x y z
N MET A 1 7.93 -33.80 23.16
CA MET A 1 7.56 -34.22 21.78
C MET A 1 6.31 -33.44 21.40
N ALA A 2 6.47 -32.39 20.59
CA ALA A 2 5.35 -31.55 20.13
C ALA A 2 4.85 -32.07 18.77
N PRO A 3 3.54 -32.15 18.51
CA PRO A 3 3.01 -32.65 17.25
C PRO A 3 3.13 -31.60 16.13
N HIS A 4 3.40 -32.12 14.94
CA HIS A 4 3.72 -31.42 13.69
C HIS A 4 2.46 -30.78 13.07
N PRO A 5 2.52 -29.53 12.54
CA PRO A 5 1.34 -28.73 12.17
C PRO A 5 0.72 -29.05 10.80
N SER A 6 0.93 -30.24 10.25
CA SER A 6 0.52 -30.59 8.87
C SER A 6 -0.91 -31.11 8.71
N LEU A 7 -1.80 -30.95 9.71
CA LEU A 7 -3.15 -31.56 9.69
C LEU A 7 -4.33 -30.59 9.53
N TRP A 8 -4.09 -29.30 9.29
CA TRP A 8 -5.18 -28.31 9.19
C TRP A 8 -5.68 -28.01 7.76
N PHE A 9 -5.03 -28.53 6.71
CA PHE A 9 -5.27 -28.05 5.34
C PHE A 9 -6.28 -28.85 4.48
N ASN A 10 -6.89 -29.93 4.99
CA ASN A 10 -7.67 -30.85 4.12
C ASN A 10 -9.20 -30.73 4.18
N SER A 11 -9.78 -29.63 4.68
CA SER A 11 -11.25 -29.53 4.84
C SER A 11 -11.97 -28.58 3.87
N LEU A 12 -11.31 -28.05 2.84
CA LEU A 12 -11.95 -27.25 1.79
C LEU A 12 -11.58 -27.83 0.44
N GLY A 13 -12.54 -28.54 -0.19
CA GLY A 13 -12.41 -29.10 -1.53
C GLY A 13 -12.13 -28.01 -2.57
N MET A 14 -10.85 -27.72 -2.77
CA MET A 14 -10.32 -26.82 -3.78
C MET A 14 -9.36 -27.63 -4.65
N LEU A 15 -9.52 -27.43 -5.96
CA LEU A 15 -8.91 -28.16 -7.07
C LEU A 15 -7.38 -28.29 -6.95
N GLN A 16 -6.84 -29.38 -7.51
CA GLN A 16 -5.40 -29.61 -7.66
C GLN A 16 -4.72 -28.45 -8.42
N PRO A 17 -3.56 -27.95 -7.98
CA PRO A 17 -2.76 -27.03 -8.76
C PRO A 17 -1.90 -27.81 -9.75
N SER A 18 -2.45 -28.11 -10.92
CA SER A 18 -1.68 -28.55 -12.09
C SER A 18 -1.79 -27.49 -13.18
N GLU A 19 -1.13 -26.36 -12.94
CA GLU A 19 -0.62 -25.42 -13.96
C GLU A 19 0.23 -24.38 -13.22
N VAL A 20 1.50 -24.72 -13.00
CA VAL A 20 2.50 -23.74 -12.60
C VAL A 20 2.86 -22.96 -13.86
N GLU A 21 2.07 -21.93 -14.13
CA GLU A 21 2.46 -20.88 -15.06
C GLU A 21 3.71 -20.21 -14.48
N GLN A 22 4.85 -20.39 -15.16
CA GLN A 22 6.13 -19.79 -14.81
C GLN A 22 5.99 -18.27 -14.85
N THR A 23 5.59 -17.69 -13.72
CA THR A 23 5.54 -16.25 -13.55
C THR A 23 6.95 -15.77 -13.22
N GLU A 24 7.54 -15.01 -14.14
CA GLU A 24 8.85 -14.41 -13.94
C GLU A 24 8.95 -13.70 -12.57
N PRO A 25 10.14 -13.72 -11.94
CA PRO A 25 10.36 -12.99 -10.70
C PRO A 25 10.09 -11.49 -10.93
N VAL A 26 9.15 -10.96 -10.15
CA VAL A 26 8.66 -9.56 -10.17
C VAL A 26 9.78 -8.53 -9.95
N SER A 27 10.94 -8.99 -9.49
CA SER A 27 12.09 -8.20 -9.05
C SER A 27 12.86 -7.50 -10.18
N SER A 28 12.61 -7.81 -11.45
CA SER A 28 13.38 -7.31 -12.61
C SER A 28 12.64 -6.30 -13.49
N ARG A 29 11.48 -5.76 -13.09
CA ARG A 29 10.75 -4.79 -13.94
C ARG A 29 11.51 -3.46 -14.08
N PRO A 30 11.92 -3.06 -15.29
CA PRO A 30 12.52 -1.75 -15.51
C PRO A 30 11.49 -0.65 -15.24
N GLN A 31 11.84 0.30 -14.36
CA GLN A 31 11.03 1.49 -14.12
C GLN A 31 10.99 2.36 -15.40
N PRO A 32 9.83 2.90 -15.80
CA PRO A 32 9.75 3.81 -16.93
C PRO A 32 10.55 5.09 -16.62
N LYS A 33 11.25 5.66 -17.61
CA LYS A 33 12.00 6.91 -17.45
C LYS A 33 11.09 8.13 -17.33
N LEU A 34 11.37 9.00 -16.34
CA LEU A 34 10.56 10.18 -16.02
C LEU A 34 10.67 11.33 -17.01
N ASN A 35 9.76 11.39 -18.00
CA ASN A 35 9.68 12.47 -18.98
C ASN A 35 8.32 13.19 -18.86
N PRO A 36 8.18 14.19 -17.97
CA PRO A 36 6.94 14.95 -17.86
C PRO A 36 6.67 15.75 -19.14
N PRO A 37 5.45 15.66 -19.73
CA PRO A 37 5.11 16.51 -20.86
C PRO A 37 5.09 17.98 -20.44
N SER A 38 5.56 18.88 -21.32
CA SER A 38 5.70 20.32 -21.02
C SER A 38 4.40 21.02 -20.62
N ALA A 39 3.24 20.40 -20.84
CA ALA A 39 1.92 20.88 -20.43
C ALA A 39 1.60 20.66 -18.92
N VAL A 40 2.47 19.98 -18.17
CA VAL A 40 2.25 19.67 -16.75
C VAL A 40 2.39 20.90 -15.83
N THR A 41 3.12 21.92 -16.26
CA THR A 41 3.43 23.12 -15.45
C THR A 41 2.27 24.12 -15.31
N SER A 42 1.14 23.93 -16.00
CA SER A 42 -0.02 24.84 -15.94
C SER A 42 -1.22 24.29 -15.18
N LEU A 43 -1.10 23.16 -14.49
CA LEU A 43 -2.21 22.57 -13.75
C LEU A 43 -2.46 23.30 -12.42
N PRO A 44 -3.71 23.36 -11.93
CA PRO A 44 -4.01 23.97 -10.64
C PRO A 44 -3.22 23.32 -9.52
N TRP A 45 -2.62 24.11 -8.62
CA TRP A 45 -1.80 23.64 -7.51
C TRP A 45 -2.46 22.53 -6.68
N ARG A 46 -3.80 22.53 -6.56
CA ARG A 46 -4.59 21.51 -5.85
C ARG A 46 -4.45 20.09 -6.43
N GLN A 47 -4.05 19.97 -7.69
CA GLN A 47 -3.87 18.69 -8.36
C GLN A 47 -2.44 18.14 -8.20
N MET A 48 -1.52 18.94 -7.65
CA MET A 48 -0.14 18.54 -7.41
C MET A 48 -0.05 17.56 -6.25
N PHE A 49 0.91 16.63 -6.35
CA PHE A 49 1.17 15.62 -5.34
C PHE A 49 1.56 16.25 -3.99
N SER A 50 2.46 17.23 -4.01
CA SER A 50 2.87 17.98 -2.82
C SER A 50 1.68 18.62 -2.08
N CYS A 51 0.73 19.20 -2.81
CA CYS A 51 -0.49 19.76 -2.21
C CYS A 51 -1.29 18.69 -1.48
N GLN A 52 -1.65 17.60 -2.17
CA GLN A 52 -2.43 16.50 -1.58
C GLN A 52 -1.72 15.86 -0.39
N TRP A 53 -0.38 15.75 -0.49
CA TRP A 53 0.46 15.24 0.59
C TRP A 53 0.43 16.16 1.81
N VAL A 54 0.65 17.47 1.65
CA VAL A 54 0.58 18.45 2.74
C VAL A 54 -0.82 18.47 3.38
N GLU A 55 -1.89 18.48 2.57
CA GLU A 55 -3.27 18.43 3.09
C GLU A 55 -3.50 17.16 3.92
N PHE A 56 -2.99 16.01 3.48
CA PHE A 56 -3.05 14.76 4.25
C PHE A 56 -2.28 14.83 5.57
N LEU A 57 -1.06 15.41 5.56
CA LEU A 57 -0.25 15.60 6.77
C LEU A 57 -0.97 16.53 7.76
N VAL A 58 -1.55 17.64 7.29
CA VAL A 58 -2.28 18.61 8.13
C VAL A 58 -3.53 17.98 8.73
N LYS A 59 -4.36 17.30 7.92
CA LYS A 59 -5.58 16.64 8.38
C LYS A 59 -5.30 15.60 9.47
N ARG A 60 -4.16 14.91 9.38
CA ARG A 60 -3.78 13.85 10.33
C ARG A 60 -3.04 14.41 11.55
N ARG A 61 -2.34 15.55 11.41
CA ARG A 61 -1.73 16.27 12.54
C ARG A 61 -2.79 16.95 13.41
N SER A 62 -3.93 17.36 12.86
CA SER A 62 -5.04 17.91 13.64
C SER A 62 -5.79 16.86 14.45
N SER A 63 -5.64 15.56 14.13
CA SER A 63 -6.40 14.49 14.79
C SER A 63 -5.73 13.88 16.02
N ASP A 64 -4.40 13.98 16.21
CA ASP A 64 -3.69 13.56 17.43
C ASP A 64 -2.20 14.02 17.42
N TRP A 65 -1.64 14.32 18.60
CA TRP A 65 -0.25 14.05 19.02
C TRP A 65 0.97 14.75 18.34
N ALA A 66 1.04 16.08 18.30
CA ALA A 66 2.23 16.80 17.79
C ALA A 66 3.42 16.96 18.78
N SER A 67 3.37 16.42 20.00
CA SER A 67 4.47 16.52 20.97
C SER A 67 5.34 15.26 20.99
N GLY A 68 6.62 15.38 20.63
CA GLY A 68 7.64 14.37 20.96
C GLY A 68 8.15 13.47 19.83
N TRP A 69 8.05 13.90 18.56
CA TRP A 69 8.68 13.14 17.46
C TRP A 69 10.11 13.60 17.27
N ASP A 70 11.02 12.63 17.20
CA ASP A 70 12.35 12.84 16.62
C ASP A 70 12.28 12.89 15.07
N GLN A 71 13.38 13.31 14.46
CA GLN A 71 13.49 13.46 13.01
C GLN A 71 13.29 12.14 12.25
N GLN A 72 13.61 11.00 12.88
CA GLN A 72 13.49 9.68 12.26
C GLN A 72 12.03 9.23 12.16
N LYS A 73 11.25 9.43 13.23
CA LYS A 73 9.80 9.19 13.23
C LYS A 73 9.08 10.07 12.22
N TRP A 74 9.49 11.34 12.12
CA TRP A 74 8.92 12.27 11.14
C TRP A 74 9.18 11.81 9.69
N SER A 75 10.41 11.39 9.40
CA SER A 75 10.78 10.88 8.07
C SER A 75 9.95 9.65 7.68
N TRP A 76 9.88 8.64 8.55
CA TRP A 76 9.12 7.42 8.28
C TRP A 76 7.63 7.69 8.11
N TRP A 77 7.07 8.58 8.94
CA TRP A 77 5.66 8.90 8.85
C TRP A 77 5.31 9.71 7.61
N SER A 78 6.12 10.70 7.26
CA SER A 78 5.96 11.49 6.04
C SER A 78 6.02 10.57 4.81
N TYR A 79 6.97 9.63 4.81
CA TYR A 79 7.07 8.59 3.79
C TYR A 79 5.78 7.75 3.69
N ARG A 80 5.24 7.25 4.80
CA ARG A 80 3.97 6.50 4.77
C ARG A 80 2.78 7.35 4.32
N ALA A 81 2.71 8.62 4.73
CA ALA A 81 1.66 9.54 4.30
C ALA A 81 1.67 9.75 2.77
N SER A 82 2.86 9.84 2.18
CA SER A 82 3.03 9.95 0.73
C SER A 82 2.43 8.75 -0.02
N LEU A 83 2.54 7.54 0.54
CA LEU A 83 1.96 6.32 -0.02
C LEU A 83 0.43 6.29 0.08
N HIS A 84 -0.12 6.80 1.19
CA HIS A 84 -1.57 6.96 1.32
C HIS A 84 -2.13 7.91 0.26
N VAL A 85 -1.43 9.02 -0.01
CA VAL A 85 -1.83 9.98 -1.05
C VAL A 85 -1.74 9.34 -2.44
N LEU A 86 -0.61 8.69 -2.72
CA LEU A 86 -0.39 8.01 -4.00
C LEU A 86 -1.48 6.97 -4.29
N THR A 87 -1.79 6.13 -3.31
CA THR A 87 -2.76 5.03 -3.47
C THR A 87 -4.20 5.47 -3.26
N GLY A 88 -4.45 6.59 -2.59
CA GLY A 88 -5.80 7.02 -2.20
C GLY A 88 -6.40 6.24 -1.02
N TYR A 89 -5.66 5.31 -0.40
CA TYR A 89 -6.15 4.60 0.78
C TYR A 89 -6.18 5.51 2.01
N GLY A 90 -7.26 5.41 2.77
CA GLY A 90 -7.47 6.19 3.99
C GLY A 90 -6.41 5.94 5.07
N SER A 91 -6.29 6.88 6.01
CA SER A 91 -5.44 6.76 7.19
C SER A 91 -6.04 5.94 8.33
N ASP A 92 -7.30 5.50 8.18
CA ASP A 92 -8.00 4.65 9.12
C ASP A 92 -7.39 3.23 9.16
N PRO A 93 -7.74 2.39 10.16
CA PRO A 93 -7.18 1.05 10.28
C PRO A 93 -7.39 0.18 9.03
N LEU A 94 -8.53 0.30 8.33
CA LEU A 94 -8.80 -0.47 7.12
C LEU A 94 -8.05 0.09 5.92
N GLY A 95 -8.01 1.41 5.72
CA GLY A 95 -7.18 2.04 4.69
C GLY A 95 -5.68 1.73 4.86
N THR A 96 -5.21 1.64 6.09
CA THR A 96 -3.84 1.20 6.40
C THR A 96 -3.62 -0.26 6.01
N ALA A 97 -4.59 -1.14 6.28
CA ALA A 97 -4.53 -2.54 5.88
C ALA A 97 -4.54 -2.68 4.34
N GLU A 98 -5.37 -1.91 3.63
CA GLU A 98 -5.40 -1.88 2.17
C GLU A 98 -4.06 -1.41 1.59
N LEU A 99 -3.45 -0.37 2.17
CA LEU A 99 -2.11 0.07 1.77
C LEU A 99 -1.09 -1.06 1.90
N TYR A 100 -1.08 -1.79 3.00
CA TYR A 100 -0.16 -2.92 3.18
C TYR A 100 -0.44 -4.07 2.21
N ALA A 101 -1.71 -4.37 1.92
CA ALA A 101 -2.07 -5.37 0.92
C ALA A 101 -1.62 -4.96 -0.49
N PHE A 102 -1.77 -3.68 -0.85
CA PHE A 102 -1.24 -3.12 -2.08
C PHE A 102 0.29 -3.25 -2.17
N LEU A 103 1.01 -2.87 -1.13
CA LEU A 103 2.48 -2.98 -1.08
C LEU A 103 2.94 -4.44 -1.17
N LEU A 104 2.18 -5.38 -0.61
CA LEU A 104 2.43 -6.81 -0.74
C LEU A 104 2.28 -7.26 -2.20
N GLY A 105 1.22 -6.83 -2.89
CA GLY A 105 0.99 -7.16 -4.30
C GLY A 105 2.04 -6.57 -5.24
N ALA A 106 2.55 -5.37 -4.95
CA ALA A 106 3.56 -4.68 -5.73
C ALA A 106 4.93 -5.42 -5.79
N GLY A 107 5.13 -6.46 -4.97
CA GLY A 107 6.31 -7.33 -5.06
C GLY A 107 7.56 -6.78 -4.37
N ASN A 108 7.36 -6.01 -3.29
CA ASN A 108 8.46 -5.49 -2.48
C ASN A 108 9.23 -6.62 -1.75
N ASP A 109 10.49 -6.34 -1.37
CA ASP A 109 11.39 -7.31 -0.73
C ASP A 109 10.76 -8.04 0.49
N VAL A 110 11.24 -9.25 0.76
CA VAL A 110 10.75 -10.15 1.82
C VAL A 110 10.68 -9.47 3.21
N SER A 111 11.60 -8.53 3.51
CA SER A 111 11.60 -7.73 4.74
C SER A 111 10.44 -6.73 4.83
N THR A 112 10.04 -6.18 3.68
CA THR A 112 8.85 -5.33 3.56
C THR A 112 7.60 -6.17 3.71
N VAL A 113 7.59 -7.36 3.12
CA VAL A 113 6.49 -8.34 3.23
C VAL A 113 6.25 -8.76 4.68
N SER A 114 7.30 -9.11 5.43
CA SER A 114 7.15 -9.52 6.84
C SER A 114 6.60 -8.40 7.71
N THR A 115 7.03 -7.16 7.46
CA THR A 115 6.53 -5.97 8.16
C THR A 115 5.07 -5.69 7.80
N CYS A 116 4.69 -5.81 6.53
CA CYS A 116 3.30 -5.65 6.09
C CYS A 116 2.39 -6.72 6.71
N LEU A 117 2.83 -7.99 6.73
CA LEU A 117 2.08 -9.10 7.31
C LEU A 117 1.88 -8.93 8.81
N SER A 118 2.94 -8.57 9.56
CA SER A 118 2.86 -8.34 11.01
C SER A 118 1.84 -7.24 11.35
N ASN A 119 1.87 -6.12 10.61
CA ASN A 119 0.89 -5.04 10.78
C ASN A 119 -0.53 -5.47 10.41
N LEU A 120 -0.70 -6.24 9.32
CA LEU A 120 -2.00 -6.80 8.93
C LEU A 120 -2.56 -7.77 9.98
N CYS A 121 -1.72 -8.63 10.57
CA CYS A 121 -2.13 -9.53 11.64
C CYS A 121 -2.58 -8.77 12.89
N THR A 122 -1.84 -7.73 13.27
CA THR A 122 -2.19 -6.87 14.42
C THR A 122 -3.52 -6.14 14.20
N LEU A 123 -3.75 -5.63 12.99
CA LEU A 123 -5.01 -5.00 12.61
C LEU A 123 -6.14 -6.04 12.57
N GLY A 124 -5.92 -7.22 11.97
CA GLY A 124 -6.89 -8.31 11.91
C GLY A 124 -7.34 -8.78 13.29
N TRP A 125 -6.42 -8.88 14.25
CA TRP A 125 -6.74 -9.16 15.65
C TRP A 125 -7.60 -8.05 16.29
N SER A 126 -7.29 -6.79 16.00
CA SER A 126 -8.07 -5.64 16.49
C SER A 126 -9.49 -5.60 15.90
N PHE A 127 -9.66 -6.08 14.66
CA PHE A 127 -10.98 -6.24 14.03
C PHE A 127 -11.74 -7.47 14.56
N ALA A 128 -11.05 -8.52 14.97
CA ALA A 128 -11.67 -9.72 15.52
C ALA A 128 -12.25 -9.49 16.93
N THR A 129 -11.68 -8.58 17.71
CA THR A 129 -12.16 -8.27 19.07
C THR A 129 -13.34 -7.29 19.10
N THR A 130 -13.73 -6.71 17.96
CA THR A 130 -14.88 -5.80 17.86
C THR A 130 -16.15 -6.54 17.44
N PRO A 131 -17.32 -6.25 18.06
CA PRO A 131 -18.59 -6.95 17.79
C PRO A 131 -19.18 -6.69 16.38
N ALA A 132 -18.50 -5.90 15.53
CA ALA A 132 -18.86 -5.64 14.14
C ALA A 132 -18.51 -6.80 13.18
N HIS A 133 -18.58 -8.04 13.68
CA HIS A 133 -18.16 -9.30 13.05
C HIS A 133 -18.85 -9.63 11.71
N ARG A 134 -19.90 -8.88 11.30
CA ARG A 134 -20.63 -9.10 10.04
C ARG A 134 -19.98 -8.47 8.79
N ARG A 135 -18.84 -7.78 8.91
CA ARG A 135 -18.19 -7.09 7.78
C ARG A 135 -16.86 -7.71 7.32
N LEU A 136 -16.46 -8.84 7.89
CA LEU A 136 -15.17 -9.48 7.58
C LEU A 136 -15.04 -9.90 6.11
N SER A 137 -16.11 -10.38 5.48
CA SER A 137 -16.10 -10.70 4.04
C SER A 137 -15.83 -9.47 3.17
N ASN A 138 -16.40 -8.31 3.53
CA ASN A 138 -16.13 -7.04 2.84
C ASN A 138 -14.70 -6.53 3.09
N VAL A 139 -14.13 -6.80 4.27
CA VAL A 139 -12.72 -6.46 4.55
C VAL A 139 -11.79 -7.30 3.68
N TRP A 140 -11.98 -8.63 3.63
CA TRP A 140 -11.16 -9.50 2.80
C TRP A 140 -11.24 -9.16 1.32
N LEU A 141 -12.45 -8.87 0.81
CA LEU A 141 -12.63 -8.44 -0.57
C LEU A 141 -11.86 -7.15 -0.87
N ARG A 142 -11.91 -6.16 0.03
CA ARG A 142 -11.17 -4.90 -0.09
C ARG A 142 -9.66 -5.11 -0.08
N LEU A 143 -9.16 -5.93 0.85
CA LEU A 143 -7.73 -6.27 0.91
C LEU A 143 -7.27 -7.02 -0.34
N TYR A 144 -8.08 -7.96 -0.83
CA TYR A 144 -7.82 -8.69 -2.08
C TYR A 144 -7.76 -7.73 -3.27
N HIS A 145 -8.71 -6.80 -3.37
CA HIS A 145 -8.69 -5.77 -4.42
C HIS A 145 -7.44 -4.91 -4.35
N ALA A 146 -7.05 -4.48 -3.14
CA ALA A 146 -5.85 -3.69 -2.94
C ALA A 146 -4.58 -4.46 -3.33
N TYR A 147 -4.49 -5.73 -2.95
CA TYR A 147 -3.41 -6.63 -3.37
C TYR A 147 -3.33 -6.76 -4.89
N HIS A 148 -4.45 -7.02 -5.56
CA HIS A 148 -4.48 -7.12 -7.02
C HIS A 148 -4.10 -5.81 -7.69
N ARG A 149 -4.55 -4.67 -7.17
CA ARG A 149 -4.14 -3.35 -7.66
C ARG A 149 -2.63 -3.16 -7.54
N GLY A 150 -2.02 -3.58 -6.43
CA GLY A 150 -0.58 -3.60 -6.25
C GLY A 150 0.13 -4.50 -7.28
N ARG A 151 -0.38 -5.72 -7.48
CA ARG A 151 0.16 -6.70 -8.43
C ARG A 151 0.23 -6.20 -9.87
N HIS A 152 -0.78 -5.42 -10.29
CA HIS A 152 -0.86 -4.84 -11.63
C HIS A 152 -0.16 -3.48 -11.75
N SER A 153 0.27 -2.89 -10.64
CA SER A 153 1.05 -1.67 -10.63
C SER A 153 2.50 -1.91 -11.08
N TRP A 154 3.17 -0.84 -11.48
CA TRP A 154 4.61 -0.76 -11.69
C TRP A 154 5.34 -0.14 -10.49
N PHE A 155 4.65 -0.05 -9.35
CA PHE A 155 5.19 0.56 -8.15
C PHE A 155 6.24 -0.33 -7.49
N ASP A 156 7.41 0.23 -7.17
CA ASP A 156 8.44 -0.44 -6.37
C ASP A 156 8.83 0.49 -5.22
N LEU A 157 8.67 0.01 -4.00
CA LEU A 157 8.90 0.79 -2.78
C LEU A 157 10.37 1.19 -2.62
N ARG A 158 11.31 0.40 -3.18
CA ARG A 158 12.76 0.66 -3.08
C ARG A 158 13.18 1.93 -3.81
N TYR A 159 12.46 2.27 -4.88
CA TYR A 159 12.71 3.46 -5.69
C TYR A 159 11.75 4.61 -5.36
N TRP A 160 10.88 4.44 -4.36
CA TRP A 160 9.92 5.47 -3.99
C TRP A 160 10.62 6.65 -3.31
N GLN A 161 10.70 7.77 -4.01
CA GLN A 161 11.25 9.04 -3.52
C GLN A 161 10.21 10.14 -3.72
N PRO A 162 9.30 10.35 -2.74
CA PRO A 162 8.18 11.27 -2.92
C PRO A 162 8.63 12.71 -3.17
N GLN A 163 9.79 13.11 -2.65
CA GLN A 163 10.39 14.44 -2.86
C GLN A 163 10.69 14.72 -4.33
N SER A 164 11.09 13.70 -5.10
CA SER A 164 11.37 13.84 -6.53
C SER A 164 10.12 14.04 -7.39
N LEU A 165 8.93 13.82 -6.81
CA LEU A 165 7.64 13.82 -7.50
C LEU A 165 6.70 14.93 -6.97
N GLU A 166 7.18 15.77 -6.05
CA GLU A 166 6.38 16.82 -5.38
C GLU A 166 5.70 17.77 -6.37
N ASP A 167 6.41 18.11 -7.46
CA ASP A 167 5.95 19.05 -8.47
C ASP A 167 5.05 18.44 -9.54
N LEU A 168 4.81 17.12 -9.48
CA LEU A 168 4.01 16.42 -10.48
C LEU A 168 2.54 16.31 -10.02
N PRO A 169 1.58 16.35 -10.95
CA PRO A 169 0.18 16.08 -10.66
C PRO A 169 0.01 14.65 -10.14
N LEU A 170 -0.82 14.48 -9.11
CA LEU A 170 -1.07 13.16 -8.52
C LEU A 170 -1.55 12.14 -9.57
N GLU A 171 -2.47 12.55 -10.44
CA GLU A 171 -2.99 11.70 -11.52
C GLU A 171 -1.92 11.29 -12.53
N TYR A 172 -0.94 12.17 -12.77
CA TYR A 172 0.18 11.84 -13.62
C TYR A 172 1.05 10.75 -12.99
N ILE A 173 1.36 10.88 -11.70
CA ILE A 173 2.14 9.89 -10.94
C ILE A 173 1.39 8.56 -10.83
N ARG A 174 0.07 8.58 -10.57
CA ARG A 174 -0.76 7.36 -10.53
C ARG A 174 -0.74 6.63 -11.87
N ARG A 175 -0.90 7.36 -12.96
CA ARG A 175 -0.82 6.80 -14.32
C ARG A 175 0.57 6.25 -14.61
N TRP A 176 1.63 6.91 -14.14
CA TRP A 176 3.01 6.43 -14.23
C TRP A 176 3.16 5.01 -13.68
N PHE A 177 2.73 4.83 -12.44
CA PHE A 177 2.86 3.57 -11.72
C PHE A 177 1.73 2.60 -12.02
N ARG A 178 0.84 2.90 -12.98
CA ARG A 178 -0.36 2.12 -13.30
C ARG A 178 -1.22 1.83 -12.08
N ILE A 179 -1.37 2.82 -11.21
CA ILE A 179 -2.26 2.80 -10.05
C ILE A 179 -3.59 3.40 -10.51
N SER A 180 -4.53 2.54 -10.93
CA SER A 180 -5.91 2.97 -11.22
C SER A 180 -6.68 3.15 -9.92
N ASP A 181 -7.61 4.10 -9.84
CA ASP A 181 -8.55 4.18 -8.69
C ASP A 181 -9.48 2.95 -8.60
#